data_AF-A0A835IL52-F1
#
_entry.id   AF-A0A835IL52-F1
#
_cell.length_a   1.000
_cell.length_b   1.000
_cell.length_c   1.000
_cell.angle_alpha   90.00
_cell.angle_beta   90.00
_cell.angle_gamma   90.00
#
_symmetry.space_group_name_H-M   'P 1'
#
loop_
_entity.id
_entity.type
_entity.pdbx_description
1 polymer ?
#
loop_
_entity_poly.entity_id
_entity_poly.type
_entity_poly.pdbx_seq_one_letter_code
_entity_poly.pdbx_strand_id
1 'polypeptide(L)'
;MNSHILHNEDASNALRKSFKERGENVGAWRQACYEPLVAIAGHHGWDIDGIFDAHPRLSIWYVPTVLRKLCHAQYSSLGAVIN
;
A
#
# COMPACT_ATOMS: atom_id res chain seq x y z
N MET A 1 -13.61 0.16 -4.17
CA MET A 1 -12.28 0.42 -3.59
C MET A 1 -11.64 1.60 -4.33
N ASN A 2 -11.68 2.80 -3.75
CA ASN A 2 -11.09 3.99 -4.36
C ASN A 2 -9.59 4.07 -4.03
N SER A 3 -8.77 3.49 -4.91
CA SER A 3 -7.30 3.61 -4.89
C SER A 3 -6.81 5.00 -5.37
N HIS A 4 -7.67 6.02 -5.37
CA HIS A 4 -7.37 7.36 -5.90
C HIS A 4 -6.69 8.29 -4.90
N ILE A 5 -6.52 7.87 -3.64
CA ILE A 5 -6.24 8.80 -2.54
C ILE A 5 -4.83 8.63 -1.96
N LEU A 6 -4.13 7.52 -2.22
CA LEU A 6 -2.84 7.22 -1.57
C LEU A 6 -1.59 7.47 -2.39
N HIS A 7 -1.68 7.51 -3.70
CA HIS A 7 -0.53 7.81 -4.53
C HIS A 7 -1.02 8.73 -5.62
N ASN A 8 -0.36 9.89 -5.71
CA ASN A 8 -0.15 10.67 -6.93
C ASN A 8 -0.96 10.12 -8.10
N GLU A 9 -2.03 10.81 -8.53
CA GLU A 9 -2.98 10.29 -9.51
C GLU A 9 -2.28 9.72 -10.75
N ASP A 10 -1.14 10.30 -11.13
CA ASP A 10 -0.26 9.81 -12.19
C ASP A 10 0.31 8.42 -11.94
N ALA A 11 0.77 8.11 -10.73
CA ALA A 11 1.27 6.79 -10.36
C ALA A 11 0.14 5.74 -10.35
N SER A 12 -1.04 6.10 -9.81
CA SER A 12 -2.22 5.23 -9.81
C SER A 12 -2.73 4.96 -11.23
N ASN A 13 -2.75 6.00 -12.08
CA ASN A 13 -3.14 5.91 -13.48
C ASN A 13 -2.13 5.13 -14.32
N ALA A 14 -0.82 5.34 -14.13
CA ALA A 14 0.24 4.57 -14.79
C ALA A 14 0.16 3.09 -14.42
N LEU A 15 -0.06 2.76 -13.13
CA LEU A 15 -0.23 1.39 -12.67
C LEU A 15 -1.49 0.76 -13.30
N ARG A 16 -2.63 1.47 -13.28
CA ARG A 16 -3.87 1.03 -13.95
C ARG A 16 -3.66 0.74 -15.44
N LYS A 17 -2.94 1.60 -16.14
CA LYS A 17 -2.69 1.45 -17.58
C LYS A 17 -1.83 0.21 -17.84
N SER A 18 -0.75 0.03 -17.08
CA SER A 18 0.14 -1.13 -17.20
C SER A 18 -0.54 -2.47 -16.85
N PHE A 19 -1.49 -2.48 -15.91
CA PHE A 19 -2.24 -3.69 -15.53
C PHE A 19 -3.38 -3.99 -16.53
N LYS A 20 -4.03 -2.95 -17.08
CA LYS A 20 -5.03 -3.09 -18.14
C LYS A 20 -4.41 -3.67 -19.41
N GLU A 21 -3.20 -3.25 -19.77
CA GLU A 21 -2.46 -3.79 -20.92
C GLU A 21 -1.98 -5.24 -20.71
N ARG A 22 -1.70 -5.62 -19.45
CA ARG A 22 -1.33 -6.99 -19.09
C ARG A 22 -2.51 -7.95 -18.90
N GLY A 23 -3.75 -7.46 -18.95
CA GLY A 23 -4.95 -8.29 -18.75
C GLY A 23 -5.08 -8.87 -17.34
N GLU A 24 -4.39 -8.29 -16.36
CA GLU A 24 -4.37 -8.82 -15.00
C GLU A 24 -5.63 -8.48 -14.21
N ASN A 25 -5.96 -9.36 -13.27
CA ASN A 25 -7.16 -9.24 -12.45
C ASN A 25 -7.04 -8.05 -11.47
N VAL A 26 -8.19 -7.44 -11.15
CA VAL A 26 -8.29 -6.27 -10.24
C VAL A 26 -7.66 -6.55 -8.87
N GLY A 27 -7.64 -7.83 -8.45
CA GLY A 27 -6.96 -8.30 -7.24
C GLY A 27 -5.45 -8.09 -7.27
N ALA A 28 -4.77 -8.50 -8.34
CA ALA A 28 -3.33 -8.31 -8.48
C ALA A 28 -2.95 -6.82 -8.56
N TRP A 29 -3.75 -6.02 -9.27
CA TRP A 29 -3.57 -4.57 -9.29
C TRP A 29 -3.66 -3.95 -7.89
N ARG A 30 -4.65 -4.37 -7.09
CA ARG A 30 -4.81 -3.90 -5.71
C ARG A 30 -3.62 -4.31 -4.83
N GLN A 31 -3.10 -5.53 -5.01
CA GLN A 31 -1.94 -6.02 -4.28
C GLN A 31 -0.69 -5.20 -4.61
N ALA A 32 -0.45 -4.93 -5.89
CA ALA A 32 0.66 -4.11 -6.37
C ALA A 32 0.58 -2.66 -5.90
N CYS A 33 -0.64 -2.12 -5.70
CA CYS A 33 -0.82 -0.80 -5.07
C CYS A 33 -0.37 -0.77 -3.60
N TYR A 34 -0.39 -1.91 -2.90
CA TYR A 34 -0.01 -1.98 -1.49
C TYR A 34 1.49 -2.16 -1.26
N GLU A 35 2.24 -2.76 -2.18
CA GLU A 35 3.69 -2.92 -2.04
C GLU A 35 4.46 -1.61 -1.77
N PRO A 36 4.32 -0.53 -2.57
CA PRO A 36 5.02 0.71 -2.29
C PRO A 36 4.60 1.33 -0.95
N LEU A 37 3.35 1.11 -0.54
CA LEU A 37 2.82 1.55 0.74
C LEU A 37 3.47 0.81 1.92
N VAL A 38 3.65 -0.50 1.79
CA VAL A 38 4.35 -1.32 2.78
C VAL A 38 5.82 -0.92 2.85
N ALA A 39 6.46 -0.62 1.71
CA ALA A 39 7.84 -0.14 1.69
C ALA A 39 8.00 1.20 2.43
N ILE A 40 7.12 2.18 2.16
CA ILE A 40 7.10 3.47 2.87
C ILE A 40 6.87 3.26 4.37
N ALA A 41 5.93 2.39 4.75
CA ALA A 41 5.71 2.04 6.14
C ALA A 41 6.98 1.49 6.80
N GLY A 42 7.74 0.63 6.12
CA GLY A 42 9.03 0.14 6.60
C GLY A 42 10.04 1.25 6.90
N HIS A 43 10.09 2.32 6.09
CA HIS A 43 10.93 3.48 6.34
C HIS A 43 10.45 4.36 7.51
N HIS A 44 9.15 4.34 7.80
CA HIS A 44 8.51 5.12 8.87
C HIS A 44 8.23 4.28 10.13
N GLY A 45 9.01 3.22 10.37
CA GLY A 45 8.89 2.42 11.60
C GLY A 45 7.62 1.56 11.67
N TRP A 46 7.04 1.21 10.51
CA TRP A 46 5.83 0.41 10.34
C TRP A 46 4.55 1.05 10.86
N ASP A 47 4.59 2.35 11.16
CA ASP A 47 3.42 3.11 11.62
C ASP A 47 2.52 3.54 10.44
N ILE A 48 1.76 2.57 9.93
CA ILE A 48 0.83 2.83 8.83
C ILE A 48 -0.37 3.67 9.27
N ASP A 49 -0.76 3.58 10.53
CA ASP A 49 -1.87 4.36 11.08
C ASP A 49 -1.47 5.85 11.13
N GLY A 50 -0.25 6.15 11.59
CA GLY A 50 0.32 7.51 11.58
C GLY A 50 0.51 8.09 10.18
N ILE A 51 0.90 7.28 9.18
CA ILE A 51 1.01 7.74 7.77
C ILE A 51 -0.37 8.17 7.22
N PHE A 52 -1.42 7.40 7.52
CA PHE A 52 -2.77 7.71 7.07
C PHE A 52 -3.33 8.93 7.80
N ASP A 53 -3.09 9.05 9.11
CA ASP A 53 -3.54 10.18 9.92
C ASP A 53 -2.84 11.49 9.52
N ALA A 54 -1.55 11.43 9.16
CA ALA A 54 -0.78 12.56 8.66
C ALA A 54 -1.26 13.11 7.32
N HIS A 55 -2.05 12.32 6.55
CA HIS A 55 -2.59 12.76 5.28
C HIS A 55 -4.05 13.26 5.43
N PRO A 56 -4.34 14.54 5.18
CA PRO A 56 -5.67 15.13 5.42
C PRO A 56 -6.81 14.55 4.58
N ARG A 57 -6.49 13.85 3.48
CA ARG A 57 -7.48 13.12 2.65
C ARG A 57 -7.63 11.66 3.03
N LEU A 58 -6.71 11.13 3.84
CA LEU A 58 -6.62 9.71 4.25
C LEU A 58 -6.99 9.49 5.70
N SER A 59 -6.83 10.50 6.55
CA SER A 59 -7.25 10.46 7.95
C SER A 59 -8.74 10.19 8.11
N ILE A 60 -9.55 10.53 7.10
CA ILE A 60 -10.98 10.22 7.03
C ILE A 60 -11.28 8.76 6.63
N TRP A 61 -10.29 8.00 6.16
CA TRP A 61 -10.43 6.62 5.73
C TRP A 61 -9.76 5.66 6.70
N TYR A 62 -10.46 4.59 7.04
CA TYR A 62 -9.87 3.51 7.84
C TYR A 62 -8.78 2.79 7.06
N VAL A 63 -7.66 2.51 7.74
CA VAL A 63 -6.60 1.66 7.22
C VAL A 63 -7.16 0.26 6.97
N PRO A 64 -7.07 -0.27 5.73
CA PRO A 64 -7.57 -1.61 5.43
C PRO A 64 -6.80 -2.67 6.22
N THR A 65 -7.51 -3.61 6.86
CA THR A 65 -6.90 -4.70 7.65
C THR A 65 -5.94 -5.57 6.83
N VAL A 66 -6.20 -5.73 5.53
CA VAL A 66 -5.29 -6.43 4.60
C VAL A 66 -3.94 -5.74 4.52
N LEU A 67 -3.91 -4.40 4.47
CA LEU A 67 -2.67 -3.62 4.40
C LEU A 67 -1.87 -3.74 5.70
N ARG A 68 -2.57 -3.70 6.85
CA ARG A 68 -1.94 -3.94 8.16
C ARG A 68 -1.35 -5.34 8.26
N LYS A 69 -2.05 -6.36 7.76
CA LYS A 69 -1.54 -7.74 7.68
C LYS A 69 -0.31 -7.86 6.79
N LEU A 70 -0.30 -7.20 5.62
CA LEU A 70 0.86 -7.17 4.72
C LEU A 70 2.06 -6.50 5.39
N CYS A 71 1.88 -5.34 6.02
CA CYS A 71 2.95 -4.68 6.78
C CYS A 71 3.51 -5.59 7.88
N HIS A 72 2.64 -6.22 8.67
CA HIS A 72 3.08 -7.11 9.75
C HIS A 72 3.81 -8.36 9.22
N ALA A 73 3.34 -8.94 8.12
CA ALA A 73 4.00 -10.07 7.46
C ALA A 73 5.38 -9.69 6.92
N GLN A 74 5.50 -8.51 6.31
CA GLN A 74 6.78 -8.01 5.77
C GLN A 74 7.76 -7.64 6.89
N TYR A 75 7.29 -7.01 7.96
CA TYR A 75 8.09 -6.72 9.16
C TYR A 75 8.61 -7.99 9.82
N SER A 76 7.72 -8.96 10.06
CA SER A 76 8.08 -10.27 10.62
C SER A 76 9.07 -11.01 9.72
N SER A 77 8.84 -10.99 8.40
CA SER A 77 9.77 -11.56 7.43
C SER A 77 11.13 -10.89 7.48
N LEU A 78 11.20 -9.55 7.51
CA LEU A 78 12.46 -8.80 7.60
C LEU A 78 13.19 -9.05 8.93
N GLY A 79 12.46 -9.09 10.04
CA GLY A 79 13.01 -9.45 11.36
C GLY A 79 13.53 -10.90 11.40
N ALA A 80 12.92 -11.80 10.63
CA ALA A 80 13.38 -13.19 10.51
C ALA A 80 14.61 -13.35 9.60
N VAL A 81 14.90 -12.42 8.68
CA VAL A 81 16.13 -12.48 7.85
C VAL A 81 17.35 -11.92 8.58
N ILE A 82 17.16 -11.13 9.64
CA ILE A 82 18.24 -10.44 10.37
C ILE A 82 18.66 -11.20 11.65
N ASN A 83 18.11 -12.40 11.90
CA ASN A 83 18.42 -13.21 13.09
C ASN A 83 19.06 -14.56 12.75
#